data_AF-A0A9P9J2W5-F1
#
_entry.id   AF-A0A9P9J2W5-F1
#
_cell.length_a   1.000
_cell.length_b   1.000
_cell.length_c   1.000
_cell.angle_alpha   90.00
_cell.angle_beta   90.00
_cell.angle_gamma   90.00
#
_symmetry.space_group_name_H-M   'P 1'
#
loop_
_entity.id
_entity.type
_entity.pdbx_description
1 polymer ?
#
loop_
_entity_poly.entity_id
_entity_poly.type
_entity_poly.pdbx_seq_one_letter_code
_entity_poly.pdbx_strand_id
1 'polypeptide(L)'
;MTLEKDGWIDSVIDRIDLIYNPHPLLDNNPEDKEYEAYTHCKLSWRGTSVVQTLDCFHEVGNKYKEYAEKWQSKNDSIMAGPSSPFSKQDKRLLWGSYDDWELGKQEVWKRYSEDADKYQKLGRTRGKANSNGSFTANPFAVSAIETKDA
;
A
#
# COMPACT_ATOMS: atom_id res chain seq x y z
N MET A 1 -6.77 19.61 26.01
CA MET A 1 -5.97 18.81 25.08
C MET A 1 -6.72 18.80 23.76
N THR A 2 -6.15 19.39 22.73
CA THR A 2 -6.77 19.48 21.40
C THR A 2 -5.63 19.39 20.42
N LEU A 3 -5.74 18.49 19.43
CA LEU A 3 -4.68 18.17 18.47
C LEU A 3 -4.00 19.42 17.87
N GLU A 4 -4.77 20.48 17.63
CA GLU A 4 -4.27 21.77 17.12
C GLU A 4 -3.36 22.52 18.11
N LYS A 5 -3.69 22.54 19.41
CA LYS A 5 -2.90 23.27 20.43
C LYS A 5 -1.63 22.56 20.84
N ASP A 6 -1.58 21.25 20.62
CA ASP A 6 -0.49 20.38 21.06
C ASP A 6 0.58 20.17 19.96
N GLY A 7 0.52 20.95 18.86
CA GLY A 7 1.49 20.87 17.74
C GLY A 7 1.43 19.55 16.97
N TRP A 8 0.34 18.80 17.10
CA TRP A 8 0.22 17.46 16.50
C TRP A 8 0.21 17.52 14.98
N ILE A 9 -0.45 18.53 14.39
CA ILE A 9 -0.51 18.72 12.94
C ILE A 9 0.89 18.93 12.37
N ASP A 10 1.65 19.87 12.93
CA ASP A 10 3.01 20.17 12.49
C ASP A 10 3.91 18.94 12.64
N SER A 11 3.82 18.26 13.79
CA SER A 11 4.57 17.01 14.03
C SER A 11 4.24 15.91 13.02
N VAL A 12 2.99 15.79 12.57
CA VAL A 12 2.58 14.80 11.57
C VAL A 12 3.07 15.19 10.19
N ILE A 13 2.95 16.47 9.81
CA ILE A 13 3.43 16.99 8.51
C ILE A 13 4.93 16.77 8.37
N ASP A 14 5.73 17.20 9.37
CA ASP A 14 7.18 17.05 9.36
C ASP A 14 7.60 15.59 9.16
N ARG A 15 6.88 14.65 9.78
CA ARG A 15 7.17 13.22 9.68
C ARG A 15 6.74 12.61 8.35
N ILE A 16 5.64 13.09 7.75
CA ILE A 16 5.19 12.66 6.42
C ILE A 16 6.16 13.16 5.35
N ASP A 17 6.64 14.40 5.47
CA ASP A 17 7.57 15.00 4.52
C ASP A 17 8.88 14.21 4.40
N LEU A 18 9.42 13.67 5.50
CA LEU A 18 10.59 12.78 5.46
C LEU A 18 10.40 11.52 4.58
N ILE A 19 9.16 11.10 4.36
CA ILE A 19 8.83 9.90 3.60
C ILE A 19 8.35 10.24 2.18
N TYR A 20 7.71 11.39 1.99
CA TYR A 20 7.00 11.76 0.75
C TYR A 20 7.66 12.89 -0.04
N ASN A 21 8.46 13.75 0.59
CA ASN A 21 9.05 14.89 -0.07
C ASN A 21 10.29 14.47 -0.89
N PRO A 22 10.31 14.65 -2.22
CA PRO A 22 11.49 14.36 -3.03
C PRO A 22 12.56 15.46 -2.96
N HIS A 23 12.24 16.66 -2.46
CA HIS A 23 13.16 17.81 -2.45
C HIS A 23 14.49 17.52 -1.74
N PRO A 24 14.51 16.90 -0.54
CA PRO A 24 15.76 16.48 0.11
C PRO A 24 16.72 15.70 -0.82
N LEU A 25 16.18 14.74 -1.58
CA LEU A 25 16.93 13.97 -2.60
C LEU A 25 17.34 14.82 -3.82
N LEU A 26 16.45 15.69 -4.30
CA LEU A 26 16.68 16.50 -5.50
C LEU A 26 17.66 17.66 -5.27
N ASP A 27 17.76 18.14 -4.04
CA ASP A 27 18.55 19.33 -3.66
C ASP A 27 19.98 18.98 -3.19
N ASN A 28 20.40 17.70 -3.25
CA ASN A 28 21.74 17.22 -2.87
C ASN A 28 22.18 17.63 -1.44
N ASN A 29 21.25 17.68 -0.50
CA ASN A 29 21.54 18.14 0.86
C ASN A 29 22.39 17.08 1.61
N PRO A 30 23.61 17.41 2.07
CA PRO A 30 24.55 16.43 2.61
C PRO A 30 24.19 15.85 4.00
N GLU A 31 23.22 16.45 4.70
CA GLU A 31 22.72 15.97 6.01
C GLU A 31 21.74 14.78 5.89
N ASP A 32 21.28 14.47 4.68
CA ASP A 32 20.20 13.50 4.40
C ASP A 32 20.67 12.04 4.20
N LYS A 33 21.57 11.52 5.03
CA LYS A 33 22.23 10.22 4.76
C LYS A 33 21.77 9.01 5.57
N GLU A 34 20.88 9.14 6.55
CA GLU A 34 20.42 7.97 7.32
C GLU A 34 18.90 7.79 7.40
N TYR A 35 18.09 8.82 7.16
CA TYR A 35 16.65 8.78 7.45
C TYR A 35 15.73 8.98 6.24
N GLU A 36 16.25 9.18 5.03
CA GLU A 36 15.42 9.31 3.84
C GLU A 36 14.72 7.98 3.47
N ALA A 37 13.52 7.82 4.02
CA ALA A 37 12.58 6.78 3.63
C ALA A 37 12.03 7.00 2.20
N TYR A 38 12.33 8.15 1.57
CA TYR A 38 11.82 8.50 0.25
C TYR A 38 12.25 7.50 -0.85
N THR A 39 13.46 6.94 -0.80
CA THR A 39 13.86 5.86 -1.73
C THR A 39 13.97 4.49 -1.05
N HIS A 40 14.07 4.47 0.27
CA HIS A 40 14.36 3.26 1.04
C HIS A 40 13.14 2.58 1.69
N CYS A 41 11.93 3.15 1.55
CA CYS A 41 10.69 2.57 2.11
C CYS A 41 9.85 1.80 1.09
N LYS A 42 9.16 0.74 1.56
CA LYS A 42 8.19 -0.07 0.81
C LYS A 42 6.93 0.71 0.38
N LEU A 43 6.75 1.94 0.85
CA LEU A 43 5.55 2.75 0.57
C LEU A 43 5.47 3.11 -0.94
N SER A 44 4.35 2.74 -1.58
CA SER A 44 4.07 2.95 -3.02
C SER A 44 3.11 4.11 -3.31
N TRP A 45 2.85 4.96 -2.31
CA TRP A 45 1.75 5.94 -2.31
C TRP A 45 2.25 7.38 -2.51
N ARG A 46 3.47 7.58 -3.01
CA ARG A 46 4.24 8.83 -2.94
C ARG A 46 3.61 10.08 -3.59
N GLY A 47 2.55 9.92 -4.37
CA GLY A 47 1.78 11.02 -4.98
C GLY A 47 0.34 11.11 -4.50
N THR A 48 -0.01 10.45 -3.40
CA THR A 48 -1.38 10.40 -2.89
C THR A 48 -1.63 11.55 -1.90
N SER A 49 -2.63 12.37 -2.19
CA SER A 49 -3.05 13.47 -1.30
C SER A 49 -4.10 13.06 -0.28
N VAL A 50 -4.98 12.13 -0.64
CA VAL A 50 -6.07 11.62 0.22
C VAL A 50 -6.20 10.12 0.02
N VAL A 51 -6.42 9.41 1.12
CA VAL A 51 -6.83 8.00 1.11
C VAL A 51 -8.22 7.89 1.70
N GLN A 52 -9.08 7.08 1.09
CA GLN A 52 -10.43 6.84 1.57
C GLN A 52 -10.71 5.34 1.62
N THR A 53 -11.37 4.92 2.69
CA THR A 53 -11.95 3.59 2.85
C THR A 53 -13.46 3.75 3.02
N LEU A 54 -14.23 2.97 2.26
CA LEU A 54 -15.68 2.97 2.30
C LEU A 54 -16.14 1.54 2.57
N ASP A 55 -16.69 1.29 3.75
CA ASP A 55 -17.17 -0.03 4.15
C ASP A 55 -18.70 -0.09 4.09
N CYS A 56 -19.23 -1.10 3.39
CA CYS A 56 -20.67 -1.37 3.34
C CYS A 56 -20.99 -2.61 4.17
N PHE A 57 -21.51 -2.39 5.38
CA PHE A 57 -21.98 -3.47 6.25
C PHE A 57 -23.41 -3.85 5.90
N HIS A 58 -23.71 -5.14 5.86
CA HIS A 58 -25.05 -5.66 5.63
C HIS A 58 -25.39 -6.79 6.60
N GLU A 59 -26.69 -7.06 6.79
CA GLU A 59 -27.13 -8.18 7.63
C GLU A 59 -26.55 -9.51 7.12
N VAL A 60 -26.24 -10.41 8.06
CA VAL A 60 -25.70 -11.73 7.75
C VAL A 60 -26.71 -12.52 6.88
N GLY A 61 -26.21 -13.19 5.85
CA GLY A 61 -27.00 -13.91 4.86
C GLY A 61 -27.01 -13.21 3.50
N ASN A 62 -27.82 -13.73 2.58
CA ASN A 62 -27.75 -13.32 1.17
C ASN A 62 -28.69 -12.16 0.79
N LYS A 63 -29.63 -11.78 1.67
CA LYS A 63 -30.70 -10.82 1.37
C LYS A 63 -30.17 -9.46 0.87
N TYR A 64 -29.10 -8.97 1.51
CA TYR A 64 -28.50 -7.66 1.20
C TYR A 64 -27.08 -7.75 0.65
N LYS A 65 -26.52 -8.97 0.56
CA LYS A 65 -25.16 -9.21 0.09
C LYS A 65 -24.96 -8.69 -1.33
N GLU A 66 -25.85 -9.06 -2.25
CA GLU A 66 -25.76 -8.63 -3.64
C GLU A 66 -25.86 -7.10 -3.78
N TYR A 67 -26.69 -6.45 -2.95
CA TYR A 67 -26.80 -5.00 -2.94
C TYR A 67 -25.49 -4.34 -2.48
N ALA A 68 -24.89 -4.85 -1.39
CA ALA A 68 -23.62 -4.34 -0.87
C ALA A 68 -22.47 -4.54 -1.88
N GLU A 69 -22.38 -5.72 -2.49
CA GLU A 69 -21.38 -6.03 -3.53
C GLU A 69 -21.54 -5.14 -4.76
N LYS A 70 -22.77 -4.88 -5.21
CA LYS A 70 -23.06 -3.94 -6.31
C LYS A 70 -22.68 -2.51 -5.96
N TRP A 71 -23.02 -2.05 -4.75
CA TRP A 71 -22.67 -0.71 -4.28
C TRP A 71 -21.14 -0.54 -4.23
N GLN A 72 -20.44 -1.51 -3.67
CA GLN A 72 -18.99 -1.52 -3.60
C GLN A 72 -18.35 -1.54 -5.00
N SER A 73 -18.80 -2.43 -5.88
CA SER A 73 -18.30 -2.51 -7.26
C SER A 73 -18.50 -1.20 -8.03
N LYS A 74 -19.63 -0.51 -7.80
CA LYS A 74 -19.89 0.79 -8.40
C LYS A 74 -18.89 1.84 -7.91
N ASN A 75 -18.60 1.86 -6.61
CA ASN A 75 -17.59 2.77 -6.06
C ASN A 75 -16.19 2.50 -6.62
N ASP A 76 -15.76 1.24 -6.68
CA ASP A 76 -14.48 0.86 -7.28
C ASP A 76 -14.36 1.38 -8.72
N SER A 77 -15.42 1.23 -9.52
CA SER A 77 -15.45 1.69 -10.92
C SER A 77 -15.36 3.21 -11.09
N ILE A 78 -15.76 3.99 -10.07
CA ILE A 78 -15.70 5.45 -10.08
C ILE A 78 -14.36 5.94 -9.53
N MET A 79 -13.91 5.35 -8.42
CA MET A 79 -12.79 5.85 -7.61
C MET A 79 -11.42 5.42 -8.13
N ALA A 80 -11.35 4.29 -8.85
CA ALA A 80 -10.10 3.74 -9.31
C ALA A 80 -10.16 3.23 -10.76
N GLY A 81 -9.09 3.44 -11.50
CA GLY A 81 -8.87 2.91 -12.84
C GLY A 81 -8.62 3.99 -13.90
N PRO A 82 -8.26 3.60 -15.14
CA PRO A 82 -7.79 4.54 -16.17
C PRO A 82 -8.78 5.68 -16.48
N SER A 83 -10.09 5.40 -16.40
CA SER A 83 -11.16 6.36 -16.63
C SER A 83 -11.55 7.17 -15.39
N SER A 84 -11.08 6.79 -14.19
CA SER A 84 -11.46 7.47 -12.94
C SER A 84 -10.94 8.91 -12.92
N PRO A 85 -11.74 9.88 -12.43
CA PRO A 85 -11.25 11.23 -12.19
C PRO A 85 -10.37 11.34 -10.94
N PHE A 86 -10.34 10.32 -10.07
CA PHE A 86 -9.65 10.34 -8.78
C PHE A 86 -8.29 9.63 -8.84
N SER A 87 -8.26 8.34 -9.17
CA SER A 87 -7.01 7.58 -9.29
C SER A 87 -6.96 6.77 -10.58
N LYS A 88 -5.95 7.04 -11.42
CA LYS A 88 -5.72 6.32 -12.68
C LYS A 88 -5.28 4.88 -12.50
N GLN A 89 -4.84 4.54 -11.29
CA GLN A 89 -4.39 3.21 -10.90
C GLN A 89 -5.19 2.76 -9.68
N ASP A 90 -5.52 1.48 -9.63
CA ASP A 90 -6.14 0.89 -8.45
C ASP A 90 -5.06 0.66 -7.38
N LYS A 91 -5.08 1.48 -6.32
CA LYS A 91 -4.15 1.41 -5.18
C LYS A 91 -4.95 1.15 -3.91
N ARG A 92 -4.60 0.10 -3.15
CA ARG A 92 -5.39 -0.38 -2.00
C ARG A 92 -4.56 -0.51 -0.75
N LEU A 93 -5.12 -0.09 0.38
CA LEU A 93 -4.47 -0.21 1.68
C LEU A 93 -4.39 -1.67 2.08
N LEU A 94 -3.24 -2.07 2.64
CA LEU A 94 -3.00 -3.45 3.10
C LEU A 94 -3.97 -3.91 4.21
N TRP A 95 -4.64 -2.96 4.88
CA TRP A 95 -5.50 -3.23 6.05
C TRP A 95 -6.73 -4.11 5.73
N GLY A 96 -7.11 -4.25 4.46
CA GLY A 96 -8.08 -5.26 4.03
C GLY A 96 -7.63 -5.88 2.71
N SER A 97 -7.22 -7.15 2.74
CA SER A 97 -7.05 -7.95 1.53
C SER A 97 -8.40 -8.03 0.81
N TYR A 98 -8.52 -7.26 -0.26
CA TYR A 98 -9.78 -7.13 -0.97
C TYR A 98 -9.92 -8.20 -2.06
N ASP A 99 -11.09 -8.85 -2.10
CA ASP A 99 -11.49 -9.98 -2.95
C ASP A 99 -10.58 -11.21 -2.86
N ASP A 100 -9.35 -11.10 -3.37
CA ASP A 100 -8.40 -12.19 -3.48
C ASP A 100 -7.28 -12.04 -2.45
N TRP A 101 -7.15 -13.08 -1.63
CA TRP A 101 -6.20 -13.13 -0.54
C TRP A 101 -4.84 -13.65 -0.98
N GLU A 102 -4.65 -14.01 -2.25
CA GLU A 102 -3.38 -14.49 -2.77
C GLU A 102 -2.53 -13.34 -3.32
N LEU A 103 -1.71 -12.74 -2.45
CA LEU A 103 -0.85 -11.60 -2.81
C LEU A 103 0.20 -11.96 -3.88
N GLY A 104 0.44 -13.26 -4.14
CA GLY A 104 1.33 -13.73 -5.21
C GLY A 104 0.88 -13.36 -6.62
N LYS A 105 -0.43 -13.21 -6.82
CA LYS A 105 -1.04 -12.92 -8.13
C LYS A 105 -0.77 -11.50 -8.59
N GLN A 106 -0.50 -11.35 -9.88
CA GLN A 106 -0.11 -10.06 -10.47
C GLN A 106 -1.19 -8.98 -10.32
N GLU A 107 -2.42 -9.35 -10.58
CA GLU A 107 -3.62 -8.54 -10.43
C GLU A 107 -3.87 -8.11 -8.98
N VAL A 108 -3.34 -8.85 -8.00
CA VAL A 108 -3.44 -8.51 -6.58
C VAL A 108 -2.30 -7.59 -6.18
N TRP A 109 -1.04 -8.01 -6.34
CA TRP A 109 0.09 -7.22 -5.81
C TRP A 109 0.26 -5.86 -6.47
N LYS A 110 -0.16 -5.68 -7.73
CA LYS A 110 -0.11 -4.39 -8.42
C LYS A 110 -0.92 -3.29 -7.74
N ARG A 111 -1.88 -3.68 -6.88
CA ARG A 111 -2.66 -2.74 -6.07
C ARG A 111 -1.92 -2.25 -4.82
N TYR A 112 -0.87 -2.95 -4.40
CA TYR A 112 -0.15 -2.71 -3.14
C TYR A 112 1.32 -2.34 -3.34
N SER A 113 1.89 -2.64 -4.51
CA SER A 113 3.26 -2.31 -4.91
C SER A 113 3.26 -1.38 -6.11
N GLU A 114 4.34 -0.61 -6.27
CA GLU A 114 4.45 0.41 -7.33
C GLU A 114 4.68 -0.24 -8.70
N ASP A 115 5.55 -1.25 -8.73
CA ASP A 115 5.98 -1.94 -9.93
C ASP A 115 6.43 -3.38 -9.61
N ALA A 116 6.76 -4.12 -10.67
CA ALA A 116 7.24 -5.48 -10.57
C ALA A 116 8.59 -5.59 -9.85
N ASP A 117 9.49 -4.63 -10.08
CA ASP A 117 10.85 -4.66 -9.54
C ASP A 117 10.84 -4.56 -8.01
N LYS A 118 10.01 -3.66 -7.46
CA LYS A 118 9.77 -3.52 -6.04
C LYS A 118 9.15 -4.78 -5.46
N TYR A 119 8.11 -5.34 -6.09
CA TYR A 119 7.49 -6.57 -5.61
C TYR A 119 8.48 -7.75 -5.59
N GLN A 120 9.26 -7.93 -6.65
CA GLN A 120 10.26 -8.99 -6.74
C GLN A 120 11.43 -8.77 -5.75
N LYS A 121 11.87 -7.54 -5.53
CA LYS A 121 12.88 -7.20 -4.51
C LYS A 121 12.41 -7.64 -3.12
N LEU A 122 11.15 -7.39 -2.79
CA LEU A 122 10.55 -7.86 -1.54
C LEU A 122 10.48 -9.40 -1.49
N GLY A 123 10.10 -10.05 -2.58
CA GLY A 123 10.05 -11.51 -2.66
C GLY A 123 11.42 -12.17 -2.46
N ARG A 124 12.48 -11.62 -3.06
CA ARG A 124 13.88 -12.06 -2.83
C ARG A 124 14.32 -11.81 -1.39
N THR A 125 13.94 -10.68 -0.80
CA THR A 125 14.25 -10.35 0.60
C THR A 125 13.58 -11.34 1.55
N ARG A 126 12.31 -11.68 1.30
CA ARG A 126 11.58 -12.72 2.05
C ARG A 126 12.24 -14.09 1.89
N GLY A 127 12.61 -14.49 0.67
CA GLY A 127 13.27 -15.78 0.43
C GLY A 127 14.54 -15.96 1.26
N LYS A 128 15.33 -14.88 1.42
CA LYS A 128 16.53 -14.89 2.27
C LYS A 128 16.21 -14.90 3.77
N ALA A 129 15.26 -14.06 4.20
CA ALA A 129 14.98 -13.85 5.63
C ALA A 129 14.04 -14.91 6.24
N ASN A 130 13.28 -15.62 5.41
CA ASN A 130 12.23 -16.56 5.82
C ASN A 130 12.17 -17.74 4.84
N SER A 131 13.32 -18.36 4.58
CA SER A 131 13.49 -19.47 3.63
C SER A 131 12.63 -20.70 3.97
N ASN A 132 12.38 -20.94 5.26
CA ASN A 132 11.55 -22.03 5.75
C ASN A 132 10.06 -21.67 5.86
N GLY A 133 9.67 -20.44 5.52
CA GLY A 133 8.28 -19.99 5.52
C GLY A 133 7.65 -19.75 6.90
N SER A 134 8.40 -19.80 8.01
CA SER A 134 7.90 -19.62 9.38
C SER A 134 7.02 -18.39 9.58
N PHE A 135 7.31 -17.29 8.88
CA PHE A 135 6.53 -16.04 8.93
C PHE A 135 5.52 -15.91 7.78
N THR A 136 4.79 -16.99 7.45
CA THR A 136 3.78 -17.03 6.37
C THR A 136 2.44 -17.57 6.87
N ALA A 137 1.84 -16.90 7.84
CA ALA A 137 0.59 -17.37 8.44
C ALA A 137 -0.64 -17.19 7.52
N ASN A 138 -0.55 -16.43 6.43
CA ASN A 138 -1.67 -16.18 5.52
C ASN A 138 -1.22 -16.12 4.04
N PRO A 139 -2.14 -16.36 3.08
CA PRO A 139 -1.85 -16.28 1.63
C PRO A 139 -1.58 -14.85 1.13
N PHE A 140 -1.92 -13.84 1.93
CA PHE A 140 -1.71 -12.43 1.65
C PHE A 140 -0.31 -11.96 2.10
N ALA A 141 0.69 -12.79 1.80
CA ALA A 141 2.09 -12.55 2.06
C ALA A 141 2.87 -12.49 0.73
N VAL A 142 3.81 -11.56 0.61
CA VAL A 142 4.62 -11.36 -0.63
C VAL A 142 5.32 -12.66 -0.99
N SER A 143 5.10 -13.25 -2.17
CA SER A 143 5.69 -14.54 -2.51
C SER A 143 7.21 -14.59 -2.30
N ALA A 144 7.71 -15.65 -1.66
CA ALA A 144 9.14 -15.87 -1.52
C ALA A 144 9.75 -16.20 -2.89
N ILE A 145 10.85 -15.53 -3.24
CA ILE A 145 11.61 -15.82 -4.46
C ILE A 145 12.96 -16.34 -4.01
N GLU A 146 13.25 -17.61 -4.30
CA GLU A 146 14.56 -18.19 -4.05
C GLU A 146 15.60 -17.48 -4.94
N THR A 147 16.59 -16.87 -4.31
CA THR A 147 17.83 -16.54 -5.00
C THR A 147 18.68 -17.80 -4.96
N LYS A 148 18.78 -18.53 -6.07
CA LYS A 148 19.86 -19.49 -6.24
C LYS A 148 21.15 -18.69 -6.07
N ASP A 149 21.98 -19.06 -5.11
CA ASP A 149 23.25 -18.39 -4.87
C ASP A 149 24.06 -18.37 -6.17
N ALA A 150 24.57 -17.19 -6.51
CA ALA A 150 25.44 -16.94 -7.66
C ALA A 150 26.89 -17.28 -7.32
#